data_AF-A0A258BXY2-F1
#
_entry.id   AF-A0A258BXY2-F1
#
_cell.length_a   1.000
_cell.length_b   1.000
_cell.length_c   1.000
_cell.angle_alpha   90.00
_cell.angle_beta   90.00
_cell.angle_gamma   90.00
#
_symmetry.space_group_name_H-M   'P 1'
#
loop_
_entity.id
_entity.type
_entity.pdbx_description
1 polymer ?
#
loop_
_entity_poly.entity_id
_entity_poly.type
_entity_poly.pdbx_seq_one_letter_code
_entity_poly.pdbx_strand_id
1 'polypeptide(L)' 'MATWQGAPVVERLWSNVSKTPEEIAVIEQSAYYAGCDDARAAGVAPIYRGQPGYREGMDGDGDGIACEPYR' A
#
# COMPACT_ATOMS: atom_id res chain seq x y z
N MET A 1 -10.98 45.54 14.21
CA MET A 1 -10.65 44.84 12.95
C MET A 1 -9.72 43.70 13.33
N ALA A 2 -10.25 42.54 13.69
CA ALA A 2 -9.43 41.43 14.21
C ALA A 2 -8.79 40.69 13.03
N THR A 3 -7.48 40.83 12.86
CA THR A 3 -6.72 40.10 11.83
C THR A 3 -6.43 38.70 12.33
N TRP A 4 -7.20 37.72 11.82
CA TRP A 4 -7.02 36.29 12.05
C TRP A 4 -5.78 35.79 11.30
N GLN A 5 -4.63 35.75 11.97
CA GLN A 5 -3.45 35.03 11.48
C GLN A 5 -3.32 33.74 12.28
N GLY A 6 -4.16 32.76 11.94
CA GLY A 6 -4.17 31.41 12.50
C GLY A 6 -3.52 30.39 11.56
N ALA A 7 -2.21 30.18 11.74
CA ALA A 7 -1.43 28.96 11.52
C ALA A 7 -1.45 28.23 10.14
N PRO A 8 -0.36 28.29 9.33
CA PRO A 8 -0.14 27.42 8.16
C PRO A 8 0.16 25.93 8.48
N VAL A 9 0.05 25.53 9.76
CA VAL A 9 0.33 24.16 10.21
C VAL A 9 -0.83 23.22 9.94
N VAL A 10 -2.08 23.70 9.94
CA VAL A 10 -3.26 22.86 9.71
C VAL A 10 -3.36 22.39 8.24
N GLU A 11 -2.96 23.22 7.28
CA GLU A 11 -2.94 22.84 5.85
C GLU A 11 -1.94 21.72 5.53
N ARG A 12 -0.78 21.70 6.20
CA ARG A 12 0.22 20.64 6.01
C ARG A 12 -0.18 19.30 6.63
N LEU A 13 -1.15 19.29 7.56
CA LEU A 13 -1.66 18.07 8.21
C LEU A 13 -2.81 17.42 7.44
N TRP A 14 -3.44 18.14 6.51
CA TRP A 14 -4.53 17.61 5.68
C TRP A 14 -4.02 16.98 4.37
N SER A 15 -2.86 17.43 3.88
CA SER A 15 -2.23 16.93 2.64
C SER A 15 -1.81 15.45 2.73
N ASN A 16 -1.51 14.97 3.93
CA ASN A 16 -1.13 13.59 4.24
C ASN A 16 -2.34 12.68 4.52
N VAL A 17 -3.54 13.23 4.70
CA VAL A 17 -4.79 12.47 4.88
C VAL A 17 -5.56 12.30 3.56
N SER A 18 -5.28 13.12 2.55
CA SER A 18 -6.02 13.16 1.28
C SER A 18 -5.46 12.23 0.18
N LYS A 19 -5.16 10.96 0.48
CA LYS A 19 -5.12 9.97 -0.62
C LYS A 19 -6.54 9.48 -0.84
N THR A 20 -7.08 9.81 -2.01
CA THR A 20 -8.42 9.34 -2.40
C THR A 20 -8.43 7.81 -2.47
N PRO A 21 -9.57 7.15 -2.22
CA PRO A 21 -9.69 5.69 -2.36
C PRO A 21 -9.29 5.22 -3.76
N GLU A 22 -9.44 6.09 -4.76
CA GLU A 22 -9.05 5.86 -6.14
C GLU A 22 -7.52 5.85 -6.31
N GLU A 23 -6.78 6.76 -5.66
CA GLU A 23 -5.32 6.74 -5.69
C GLU A 23 -4.77 5.51 -4.94
N ILE A 24 -5.38 5.13 -3.81
CA ILE A 24 -5.03 3.90 -3.10
C ILE A 24 -5.30 2.69 -4.00
N ALA A 25 -6.45 2.65 -4.67
CA ALA A 25 -6.76 1.61 -5.63
C ALA A 25 -5.80 1.61 -6.83
N VAL A 26 -5.28 2.75 -7.29
CA VAL A 26 -4.27 2.81 -8.36
C VAL A 26 -2.91 2.28 -7.86
N ILE A 27 -2.52 2.56 -6.62
CA ILE A 27 -1.28 2.00 -6.03
C ILE A 27 -1.44 0.48 -5.82
N GLU A 28 -2.59 0.03 -5.33
CA GLU A 28 -2.97 -1.38 -5.19
C GLU A 28 -3.04 -2.10 -6.55
N GLN A 29 -3.61 -1.46 -7.58
CA GLN A 29 -3.69 -1.99 -8.95
C GLN A 29 -2.34 -1.95 -9.67
N SER A 30 -1.48 -0.98 -9.36
CA SER A 30 -0.09 -0.97 -9.85
C SER A 30 0.71 -2.11 -9.24
N ALA A 31 0.35 -2.56 -8.03
CA ALA A 31 0.91 -3.73 -7.36
C ALA A 31 0.20 -5.04 -7.75
N TYR A 32 -0.47 -5.11 -8.89
CA TYR A 32 -1.08 -6.36 -9.36
C TYR A 32 -0.01 -7.28 -9.98
N TYR A 33 0.59 -8.12 -9.14
CA TYR A 33 1.58 -9.11 -9.59
C TYR A 33 0.88 -10.33 -10.17
N ALA A 34 1.28 -10.75 -11.38
CA ALA A 34 0.71 -11.95 -12.01
C ALA A 34 1.07 -13.22 -11.22
N GLY A 35 2.25 -13.26 -10.61
CA GLY A 35 2.77 -14.38 -9.83
C GLY A 35 3.70 -13.95 -8.70
N CYS A 36 4.10 -14.92 -7.87
CA CYS A 36 5.14 -14.69 -6.87
C CYS A 36 6.50 -14.38 -7.48
N ASP A 37 6.75 -14.82 -8.70
CA ASP A 37 7.93 -14.47 -9.48
C ASP A 37 7.99 -12.98 -9.79
N ASP A 38 6.88 -12.37 -10.23
CA ASP A 38 6.80 -10.92 -10.48
C ASP A 38 6.97 -10.11 -9.19
N ALA A 39 6.29 -10.53 -8.11
CA ALA A 39 6.44 -9.90 -6.79
C ALA A 39 7.89 -9.95 -6.29
N ARG A 40 8.58 -11.07 -6.51
CA ARG A 40 9.98 -11.25 -6.14
C ARG A 40 10.92 -10.46 -7.05
N ALA A 41 10.65 -10.41 -8.35
CA ALA A 41 11.40 -9.61 -9.32
C ALA A 41 11.26 -8.11 -9.06
N ALA A 42 10.09 -7.67 -8.62
CA ALA A 42 9.83 -6.32 -8.16
C ALA A 42 10.46 -6.01 -6.78
N GLY A 43 10.99 -7.01 -6.09
CA GLY A 43 11.62 -6.86 -4.78
C GLY A 43 10.64 -6.57 -3.65
N VAL A 44 9.35 -6.86 -3.84
CA VAL A 44 8.31 -6.66 -2.82
C VAL A 44 7.97 -7.93 -2.04
N ALA A 45 8.44 -9.09 -2.48
CA ALA A 45 8.29 -10.33 -1.72
C ALA A 45 9.28 -10.36 -0.53
N PRO A 46 8.88 -10.85 0.66
CA PRO A 46 7.56 -11.41 1.02
C PRO A 46 6.46 -10.35 1.17
N ILE A 47 5.27 -10.63 0.62
CA ILE A 47 4.12 -9.70 0.67
C ILE A 47 3.23 -10.09 1.85
N TYR A 48 2.97 -9.15 2.75
CA TYR A 48 2.15 -9.40 3.93
C TYR A 48 0.69 -9.02 3.73
N ARG A 49 -0.21 -9.68 4.47
CA ARG A 49 -1.65 -9.38 4.48
C ARG A 49 -1.90 -7.89 4.81
N GLY A 50 -2.58 -7.19 3.92
CA GLY A 50 -2.83 -5.74 4.01
C GLY A 50 -1.79 -4.86 3.31
N GLN A 51 -0.76 -5.45 2.68
CA GLN A 51 0.11 -4.74 1.75
C GLN A 51 -0.45 -4.74 0.33
N PRO A 52 -0.13 -3.70 -0.46
CA PRO A 52 -0.50 -3.64 -1.86
C PRO A 52 0.08 -4.82 -2.64
N GLY A 53 -0.79 -5.53 -3.35
CA GLY A 53 -0.44 -6.74 -4.10
C GLY A 53 -0.56 -8.05 -3.33
N TYR A 54 -1.01 -8.03 -2.07
CA TYR A 54 -1.36 -9.24 -1.34
C TYR A 54 -2.63 -9.86 -1.92
N ARG A 55 -2.60 -11.18 -2.16
CA ARG A 55 -3.79 -11.96 -2.51
C ARG A 55 -3.75 -13.30 -1.80
N GLU A 56 -4.89 -13.70 -1.23
CA GLU A 56 -5.01 -15.00 -0.55
C GLU A 56 -4.69 -16.18 -1.49
N GLY A 57 -4.87 -16.01 -2.80
CA GLY A 57 -4.46 -17.03 -3.78
C GLY A 57 -2.95 -17.18 -3.99
N MET A 58 -2.11 -16.27 -3.48
CA MET A 58 -0.64 -16.41 -3.45
C MET A 58 -0.12 -17.01 -2.13
N ASP A 59 -0.94 -16.95 -1.10
CA ASP A 59 -0.66 -17.46 0.24
C ASP A 59 -1.13 -18.92 0.27
N GLY A 60 -0.23 -19.83 -0.12
CA GLY A 60 -0.56 -21.24 -0.32
C GLY A 60 -0.89 -21.98 0.98
N ASP A 61 -0.39 -21.49 2.11
CA ASP A 61 -0.55 -22.05 3.45
C ASP A 61 -1.50 -21.22 4.34
N GLY A 62 -1.85 -20.01 3.93
CA GLY A 62 -2.88 -19.19 4.55
C GLY A 62 -2.42 -18.43 5.79
N ASP A 63 -1.11 -18.29 5.99
CA ASP A 63 -0.52 -17.72 7.19
C ASP A 63 -0.54 -16.17 7.20
N GLY A 64 -0.88 -15.56 6.06
CA GLY A 64 -0.86 -14.12 5.85
C GLY A 64 0.39 -13.58 5.17
N ILE A 65 1.27 -14.44 4.66
CA ILE A 65 2.49 -14.07 3.95
C ILE A 65 2.47 -14.70 2.56
N ALA A 66 2.18 -13.88 1.56
CA ALA A 66 2.28 -14.29 0.17
C ALA A 66 3.74 -14.31 -0.30
N CYS A 67 4.05 -15.31 -1.14
CA CYS A 67 5.32 -15.42 -1.86
C CYS A 67 6.56 -15.60 -0.98
N GLU A 68 6.40 -16.31 0.13
CA GLU A 68 7.51 -16.69 0.98
C GLU A 68 8.64 -17.39 0.18
N PRO A 69 9.91 -17.11 0.50
CA PRO A 69 11.01 -17.89 -0.04
C PRO A 69 10.97 -19.29 0.60
N TYR A 70 10.70 -20.33 -0.21
CA TYR A 70 10.85 -21.72 0.21
C TYR A 70 12.20 -21.90 0.91
N ARG A 71 12.16 -22.31 2.18
CA ARG A 71 13.35 -22.60 2.99
C ARG A 71 13.68 -24.09 2.93
#